data_AF-A0A7Y5H951-F1
#
_entry.id   AF-A0A7Y5H951-F1
#
_cell.length_a   1.000
_cell.length_b   1.000
_cell.length_c   1.000
_cell.angle_alpha   90.00
_cell.angle_beta   90.00
_cell.angle_gamma   90.00
#
_symmetry.space_group_name_H-M   'P 1'
#
loop_
_entity.id
_entity.type
_entity.pdbx_description
1 polymer ?
#
loop_
_entity_poly.entity_id
_entity_poly.type
_entity_poly.pdbx_seq_one_letter_code
_entity_poly.pdbx_strand_id
1 'polypeptide(L)' 'MLDGQLADPSVADVLKTFVLLRIDLTDRSASNPARAVAQQYQVGTIPDLRVLDAEGRVTATVRARSASDLVRELGALGRK' A
#
# COMPACT_ATOMS: atom_id res chain seq x y z
N MET A 1 -21.29 24.73 20.35
CA MET A 1 -20.31 23.65 20.33
C MET A 1 -20.27 23.14 18.91
N LEU A 2 -19.22 23.47 18.15
CA LEU A 2 -19.03 22.91 16.82
C LEU A 2 -18.43 21.53 17.03
N ASP A 3 -19.16 20.49 16.66
CA ASP A 3 -18.68 19.13 16.62
C ASP A 3 -17.34 19.11 15.89
N GLY A 4 -16.29 18.72 16.61
CA GLY A 4 -14.95 18.62 16.08
C GLY A 4 -14.93 17.59 14.97
N GLN A 5 -15.15 18.05 13.74
CA GLN A 5 -14.99 17.30 12.53
C GLN A 5 -13.52 16.87 12.48
N LEU A 6 -13.25 15.64 12.92
CA LEU A 6 -11.92 15.03 12.84
C LEU A 6 -11.47 15.19 11.39
N ALA A 7 -10.48 16.06 11.16
CA ALA A 7 -9.93 16.23 9.83
C ALA A 7 -9.46 14.85 9.34
N ASP A 8 -9.91 14.45 8.15
CA ASP A 8 -9.43 13.21 7.55
C ASP A 8 -7.89 13.25 7.52
N PRO A 9 -7.20 12.23 8.08
CA PRO A 9 -5.76 12.24 8.13
C PRO A 9 -5.21 12.32 6.71
N SER A 10 -4.17 13.13 6.49
CA SER A 10 -3.58 13.24 5.16
C SER A 10 -2.99 11.89 4.72
N VAL A 11 -2.90 11.65 3.41
CA VAL A 11 -2.18 10.47 2.86
C VAL A 11 -0.78 10.37 3.44
N ALA A 12 -0.08 11.50 3.56
CA ALA A 12 1.26 11.54 4.09
C ALA A 12 1.31 11.06 5.55
N ASP A 13 0.35 11.43 6.37
CA ASP A 13 0.33 11.03 7.79
C ASP A 13 0.00 9.56 7.97
N VAL A 14 -0.94 9.03 7.18
CA VAL A 14 -1.23 7.59 7.19
C VAL A 14 -0.03 6.79 6.69
N LEU A 15 0.62 7.21 5.60
CA LEU A 15 1.76 6.48 5.06
C LEU A 15 2.98 6.47 5.99
N LYS A 16 3.16 7.47 6.87
CA LYS A 16 4.23 7.49 7.89
C LYS A 16 4.11 6.36 8.91
N THR A 17 2.94 5.74 9.07
CA THR A 17 2.76 4.60 9.98
C THR A 17 3.19 3.27 9.34
N PHE A 18 3.63 3.28 8.08
CA PHE A 18 4.05 2.09 7.34
C PHE A 18 5.51 2.22 6.88
N VAL A 19 6.18 1.09 6.72
CA VAL A 19 7.42 1.02 5.93
C VAL A 19 7.03 0.91 4.46
N LEU A 20 7.43 1.91 3.66
CA LEU A 20 7.11 1.94 2.23
C LEU A 20 8.23 1.29 1.42
N LEU A 21 7.89 0.23 0.68
CA LEU A 21 8.78 -0.42 -0.26
C LEU A 21 8.24 -0.23 -1.68
N ARG A 22 9.04 0.42 -2.54
CA ARG A 22 8.71 0.58 -3.97
C ARG A 22 9.47 -0.47 -4.77
N ILE A 23 8.73 -1.32 -5.46
CA ILE A 23 9.26 -2.33 -6.37
C ILE A 23 8.99 -1.91 -7.80
N ASP A 24 10.05 -1.71 -8.59
CA ASP A 24 9.93 -1.23 -9.96
C ASP A 24 9.86 -2.39 -10.96
N LEU A 25 8.68 -2.54 -11.57
CA LEU A 25 8.40 -3.53 -12.61
C LEU A 25 8.22 -2.90 -13.99
N THR A 26 8.63 -1.64 -14.17
CA THR A 26 8.56 -0.97 -15.47
C THR A 26 9.58 -1.54 -16.45
N ASP A 27 10.76 -1.94 -15.97
CA ASP A 27 11.70 -2.76 -16.74
C ASP A 27 11.19 -4.21 -16.85
N ARG A 28 10.90 -4.63 -18.08
CA ARG A 28 10.39 -5.97 -18.42
C ARG A 28 11.49 -6.99 -18.70
N SER A 29 12.76 -6.59 -18.63
CA SER A 29 13.91 -7.48 -18.85
C SER A 29 13.85 -8.70 -17.93
N ALA A 30 14.36 -9.84 -18.40
CA ALA A 30 14.48 -11.04 -17.57
C ALA A 30 15.46 -10.85 -16.40
N SER A 31 16.39 -9.91 -16.53
CA SER A 31 17.39 -9.54 -15.54
C SER A 31 16.85 -8.63 -14.43
N ASN A 32 15.64 -8.08 -14.53
CA ASN A 32 15.10 -7.21 -13.50
C ASN A 32 14.93 -8.00 -12.18
N PRO A 33 15.69 -7.68 -11.11
CA PRO A 33 15.61 -8.41 -9.84
C PRO A 33 14.23 -8.30 -9.17
N ALA A 34 13.45 -7.26 -9.48
CA ALA A 34 12.09 -7.08 -8.97
C ALA A 34 11.12 -8.18 -9.44
N ARG A 35 11.44 -8.92 -10.52
CA ARG A 35 10.58 -10.00 -11.01
C ARG A 35 10.38 -11.11 -10.00
N ALA A 36 11.40 -11.40 -9.18
CA ALA A 36 11.28 -12.40 -8.11
C ALA A 36 10.18 -12.01 -7.11
N VAL A 37 10.11 -10.73 -6.75
CA VAL A 37 9.07 -10.19 -5.87
C VAL A 37 7.69 -10.27 -6.54
N ALA A 38 7.59 -9.87 -7.81
CA ALA A 38 6.34 -9.97 -8.56
C ALA A 38 5.81 -11.41 -8.66
N GLN A 39 6.69 -12.38 -8.84
CA GLN A 39 6.35 -13.81 -8.87
C GLN A 39 5.92 -14.32 -7.50
N GLN A 40 6.68 -14.02 -6.45
CA GLN A 40 6.38 -14.42 -5.08
C GLN A 40 4.99 -13.94 -4.65
N TYR A 41 4.62 -12.71 -5.01
CA TYR A 41 3.31 -12.14 -4.69
C TYR A 41 2.27 -12.28 -5.80
N GLN A 42 2.58 -12.97 -6.90
CA GLN A 42 1.67 -13.16 -8.04
C GLN A 42 1.06 -11.83 -8.55
N VAL A 43 1.90 -10.81 -8.74
CA VAL A 43 1.48 -9.50 -9.25
C VAL A 43 1.06 -9.63 -10.72
N GLY A 44 -0.22 -9.43 -11.01
CA GLY A 44 -0.78 -9.54 -12.37
C GLY A 44 -0.96 -8.20 -13.09
N THR A 45 -1.13 -7.11 -12.36
CA THR A 45 -1.43 -5.76 -12.90
C THR A 45 -0.77 -4.70 -12.05
N ILE A 46 -0.35 -3.59 -12.64
CA ILE A 46 0.23 -2.44 -11.93
C ILE A 46 -0.68 -1.20 -12.05
N PRO A 47 -0.73 -0.30 -11.05
CA PRO A 47 -0.08 -0.42 -9.74
C PRO A 47 -0.72 -1.53 -8.88
N ASP A 48 0.12 -2.24 -8.11
CA ASP A 48 -0.28 -3.26 -7.12
C ASP A 48 0.25 -2.80 -5.76
N LEU A 49 -0.66 -2.52 -4.81
CA LEU A 49 -0.32 -2.13 -3.44
C LEU A 49 -0.77 -3.22 -2.47
N ARG A 50 0.15 -3.67 -1.63
CA ARG A 50 -0.10 -4.68 -0.59
C ARG A 50 0.45 -4.21 0.75
N VAL A 51 -0.24 -4.63 1.80
CA VAL A 51 0.24 -4.51 3.18
C VAL A 51 0.72 -5.89 3.61
N LEU A 52 1.91 -5.92 4.19
CA LEU A 52 2.56 -7.13 4.67
C LEU A 52 2.73 -7.03 6.19
N ASP A 53 2.69 -8.16 6.88
CA ASP A 53 3.16 -8.25 8.27
C ASP A 53 4.70 -8.32 8.34
N ALA A 54 5.24 -8.36 9.56
CA ALA A 54 6.68 -8.42 9.80
C ALA A 54 7.33 -9.72 9.27
N GLU A 55 6.54 -10.78 9.08
CA GLU A 55 7.00 -12.04 8.49
C GLU A 55 6.89 -12.06 6.96
N GLY A 56 6.43 -10.97 6.34
CA GLY A 56 6.31 -10.82 4.89
C GLY A 56 5.06 -11.47 4.28
N ARG A 57 4.06 -11.83 5.10
CA ARG A 57 2.78 -12.35 4.64
C ARG A 57 1.84 -11.20 4.29
N VAL A 58 1.09 -11.36 3.20
CA VAL A 58 0.10 -10.36 2.77
C VAL A 58 -1.08 -10.35 3.74
N THR A 59 -1.31 -9.22 4.41
CA THR A 59 -2.44 -9.01 5.32
C THR A 59 -3.58 -8.23 4.65
N ALA A 60 -3.27 -7.43 3.63
CA ALA A 60 -4.27 -6.74 2.82
C ALA A 60 -3.76 -6.42 1.40
N THR A 61 -4.70 -6.28 0.46
CA THR A 61 -4.47 -5.70 -0.87
C THR A 61 -5.27 -4.41 -0.97
N VAL A 62 -4.61 -3.32 -1.34
CA VAL A 62 -5.22 -1.99 -1.42
C VAL A 62 -5.66 -1.72 -2.85
N ARG A 63 -6.92 -1.33 -3.05
CA ARG A 63 -7.51 -1.08 -4.37
C ARG A 63 -7.97 0.36 -4.56
N ALA A 64 -7.30 1.27 -3.85
CA ALA A 64 -7.60 2.69 -3.87
C ALA A 64 -7.57 3.27 -5.30
N ARG A 65 -8.64 3.97 -5.67
CA ARG A 65 -8.76 4.67 -6.96
C ARG A 65 -8.46 6.17 -6.84
N SER A 66 -8.36 6.66 -5.61
CA SER A 66 -8.05 8.05 -5.27
C SER A 66 -7.18 8.11 -4.02
N ALA A 67 -6.57 9.27 -3.79
CA ALA A 67 -5.83 9.56 -2.56
C ALA A 67 -6.71 9.37 -1.31
N SER A 68 -7.95 9.84 -1.33
CA SER A 68 -8.89 9.70 -0.21
C SER A 68 -9.27 8.23 0.04
N ASP A 69 -9.46 7.43 -1.02
CA ASP A 69 -9.70 5.99 -0.88
C ASP A 69 -8.50 5.29 -0.23
N LEU A 70 -7.28 5.70 -0.58
CA LEU A 70 -6.05 5.16 -0.02
C LEU A 70 -5.95 5.43 1.49
N VAL A 71 -6.21 6.67 1.92
CA VAL A 71 -6.27 7.04 3.35
C VAL A 71 -7.28 6.17 4.08
N ARG A 72 -8.48 6.03 3.53
CA ARG A 72 -9.56 5.28 4.16
C ARG A 72 -9.22 3.80 4.31
N GLU A 73 -8.71 3.17 3.26
CA GLU A 73 -8.32 1.75 3.28
C GLU A 73 -7.16 1.51 4.24
N LEU A 74 -6.10 2.31 4.19
CA LEU A 74 -4.93 2.14 5.07
C LEU A 74 -5.24 2.51 6.53
N GLY A 75 -6.03 3.54 6.77
CA GLY A 75 -6.45 3.97 8.11
C GLY A 75 -7.38 2.97 8.82
N ALA A 76 -8.03 2.05 8.07
CA ALA A 76 -8.74 0.92 8.65
C ALA A 76 -7.79 -0.21 9.08
N LEU A 77 -6.61 -0.31 8.46
CA LEU A 77 -5.62 -1.36 8.72
C LEU A 77 -4.69 -1.02 9.88
N GLY A 78 -4.27 0.26 10.01
CA GLY A 78 -3.39 0.71 11.09
C GLY A 78 -4.05 0.86 12.48
N ARG A 79 -5.36 0.60 12.59
CA ARG A 79 -6.13 0.64 13.85
C ARG A 79 -6.28 -0.71 14.54
N LYS A 80 -5.61 -1.75 14.06
CA LYS A 80 -5.55 -3.09 14.68
C LYS A 80 -4.23 -3.27 15.42
#